data_AF-A0A7Y4WS87-F1
#
_entry.id   AF-A0A7Y4WS87-F1
#
_cell.length_a   1.000
_cell.length_b   1.000
_cell.length_c   1.000
_cell.angle_alpha   90.00
_cell.angle_beta   90.00
_cell.angle_gamma   90.00
#
_symmetry.space_group_name_H-M   'P 1'
#
loop_
_entity.id
_entity.type
_entity.pdbx_description
1 polymer ?
#
loop_
_entity_poly.entity_id
_entity_poly.type
_entity_poly.pdbx_seq_one_letter_code
_entity_poly.pdbx_strand_id
1 'polypeptide(L)'
;MPVDLELWNKLNDFEFDDPRNAFRFTDRVARENGWSKTFARSAVNEYKKFVYLAASSETPVTPSGVVDQVWHLHLTFTHSYWDEMCANLLGRPLHHGPTKGGAKEDARYRIQYEQTLMLYREEFGTEPPAEFWPPPSARFASAAHQRWVDARTHFIVRKPKLAALWAGTALATTGATAAIAADGAAGSDNTAAYVIGGVAATALLLFGALFGGTAKRNGKPRGKGGDGGSSSFIASTGAAGGNGKGKGEGGEGGEGGEGGGGGDGGSGCGGGGGCGSS
;
A
#
# COMPACT_ATOMS: atom_id res chain seq x y z
N MET A 1 -27.13 6.77 -8.05
CA MET A 1 -27.04 7.86 -7.06
C MET A 1 -27.30 7.24 -5.71
N PRO A 2 -26.55 7.58 -4.66
CA PRO A 2 -26.66 6.92 -3.36
C PRO A 2 -28.09 6.94 -2.84
N VAL A 3 -28.58 5.80 -2.34
CA VAL A 3 -29.95 5.67 -1.80
C VAL A 3 -30.10 6.48 -0.51
N ASP A 4 -29.10 6.46 0.38
CA ASP A 4 -29.05 7.30 1.57
C ASP A 4 -28.22 8.57 1.31
N LEU A 5 -28.90 9.58 0.77
CA LEU A 5 -28.29 10.87 0.47
C LEU A 5 -27.83 11.63 1.73
N GLU A 6 -28.47 11.41 2.88
CA GLU A 6 -28.09 12.10 4.12
C GLU A 6 -26.74 11.58 4.62
N LEU A 7 -26.58 10.26 4.71
CA LEU A 7 -25.31 9.64 5.07
C LEU A 7 -24.21 10.00 4.07
N TRP A 8 -24.51 9.95 2.77
CA TRP A 8 -23.54 10.30 1.74
C TRP A 8 -23.06 11.75 1.87
N ASN A 9 -23.97 12.71 2.08
CA ASN A 9 -23.59 14.11 2.26
C ASN A 9 -22.72 14.31 3.51
N LYS A 10 -23.08 13.70 4.64
CA LYS A 10 -22.27 13.74 5.86
C LYS A 10 -20.85 13.20 5.62
N LEU A 11 -20.71 12.06 4.94
CA LEU A 11 -19.41 11.48 4.60
C LEU A 11 -18.64 12.35 3.60
N ASN A 12 -19.33 12.91 2.61
CA ASN A 12 -18.71 13.78 1.61
C ASN A 12 -18.16 15.06 2.26
N ASP A 13 -18.84 15.59 3.26
CA ASP A 13 -18.44 16.78 4.02
C ASP A 13 -17.49 16.47 5.19
N PHE A 14 -17.24 15.18 5.49
CA PHE A 14 -16.28 14.79 6.52
C PHE A 14 -14.85 15.24 6.16
N GLU A 15 -14.27 16.07 7.01
CA GLU A 15 -12.93 16.66 6.81
C GLU A 15 -11.86 15.83 7.49
N PHE A 16 -11.01 15.18 6.70
CA PHE A 16 -9.86 14.41 7.20
C PHE A 16 -8.65 15.29 7.54
N ASP A 17 -8.55 16.46 6.92
CA ASP A 17 -7.35 17.28 6.95
C ASP A 17 -7.62 18.58 7.71
N ASP A 18 -7.12 18.70 8.95
CA ASP A 18 -7.10 19.99 9.63
C ASP A 18 -5.99 20.89 9.02
N PRO A 19 -6.33 22.06 8.46
CA PRO A 19 -5.34 22.92 7.83
C PRO A 19 -4.28 23.46 8.81
N ARG A 20 -4.56 23.47 10.12
CA ARG A 20 -3.66 23.90 11.20
C ARG A 20 -2.59 22.86 11.52
N ASN A 21 -2.82 21.60 11.14
CA ASN A 21 -1.89 20.51 11.43
C ASN A 21 -0.80 20.45 10.37
N ALA A 22 0.46 20.38 10.83
CA ALA A 22 1.62 20.19 9.96
C ALA A 22 1.64 18.80 9.28
N PHE A 23 1.00 17.81 9.89
CA PHE A 23 0.86 16.45 9.37
C PHE A 23 -0.61 16.13 9.11
N ARG A 24 -1.07 16.53 7.92
CA ARG A 24 -2.43 16.24 7.44
C ARG A 24 -2.59 14.76 7.10
N PHE A 25 -3.80 14.23 7.26
CA PHE A 25 -4.11 12.83 7.00
C PHE A 25 -3.76 12.44 5.56
N THR A 26 -4.23 13.21 4.57
CA THR A 26 -3.97 12.92 3.14
C THR A 26 -2.48 13.00 2.79
N ASP A 27 -1.73 13.92 3.41
CA ASP A 27 -0.29 14.02 3.21
C ASP A 27 0.44 12.80 3.77
N ARG A 28 -0.05 12.24 4.88
CA ARG A 28 0.47 11.01 5.49
C ARG A 28 0.11 9.79 4.64
N VAL A 29 -1.12 9.69 4.12
CA VAL A 29 -1.52 8.67 3.12
C VAL A 29 -0.54 8.68 1.94
N ALA A 30 -0.28 9.86 1.37
CA ALA A 30 0.63 9.98 0.23
C ALA A 30 2.05 9.51 0.58
N ARG A 31 2.59 9.98 1.70
CA ARG A 31 3.96 9.69 2.13
C ARG A 31 4.19 8.21 2.44
N GLU A 32 3.32 7.60 3.23
CA GLU A 32 3.51 6.22 3.71
C GLU A 32 3.37 5.17 2.60
N ASN A 33 2.66 5.52 1.52
CA ASN A 33 2.44 4.63 0.38
C ASN A 33 3.28 4.98 -0.85
N GLY A 34 4.09 6.03 -0.78
CA GLY A 34 4.84 6.55 -1.93
C GLY A 34 3.92 7.04 -3.07
N TRP A 35 2.70 7.47 -2.76
CA TRP A 35 1.73 7.96 -3.73
C TRP A 35 1.89 9.46 -4.00
N SER A 36 1.42 9.91 -5.16
CA SER A 36 1.27 11.34 -5.40
C SER A 36 0.15 11.91 -4.52
N LYS A 37 0.24 13.19 -4.14
CA LYS A 37 -0.80 13.86 -3.35
C LYS A 37 -2.18 13.82 -4.01
N THR A 38 -2.23 13.90 -5.35
CA THR A 38 -3.47 13.82 -6.11
C THR A 38 -4.08 12.43 -6.05
N PHE A 39 -3.27 11.37 -6.18
CA PHE A 39 -3.74 9.99 -6.06
C PHE A 39 -4.23 9.70 -4.64
N ALA A 40 -3.49 10.15 -3.62
CA ALA A 40 -3.90 10.01 -2.22
C ALA A 40 -5.26 10.67 -1.96
N ARG A 41 -5.48 11.90 -2.45
CA ARG A 41 -6.78 12.58 -2.31
C ARG A 41 -7.91 11.80 -2.99
N SER A 42 -7.69 11.29 -4.20
CA SER A 42 -8.68 10.45 -4.89
C SER A 42 -8.94 9.14 -4.13
N ALA A 43 -7.90 8.51 -3.58
CA ALA A 43 -8.04 7.32 -2.75
C ALA A 43 -8.84 7.59 -1.46
N VAL A 44 -8.67 8.76 -0.83
CA VAL A 44 -9.51 9.20 0.31
C VAL A 44 -10.97 9.36 -0.09
N ASN A 45 -11.25 9.88 -1.29
CA ASN A 45 -12.63 9.97 -1.79
C ASN A 45 -13.24 8.57 -2.03
N GLU A 46 -12.46 7.62 -2.55
CA GLU A 46 -12.90 6.23 -2.69
C GLU A 46 -13.08 5.53 -1.34
N TYR A 47 -12.30 5.90 -0.33
CA TYR A 47 -12.50 5.46 1.04
C TYR A 47 -13.83 5.96 1.64
N LYS A 48 -14.22 7.22 1.39
CA LYS A 48 -15.56 7.71 1.78
C LYS A 48 -16.68 6.85 1.17
N LYS A 49 -16.55 6.47 -0.10
CA LYS A 49 -17.51 5.57 -0.77
C LYS A 49 -17.54 4.19 -0.14
N PHE A 50 -16.38 3.64 0.21
CA PHE A 50 -16.34 2.37 0.94
C PHE A 50 -17.03 2.45 2.30
N VAL A 51 -16.78 3.51 3.08
CA VAL A 51 -17.45 3.73 4.37
C VAL A 51 -18.96 3.82 4.19
N TYR A 52 -19.42 4.54 3.15
CA TYR A 52 -20.84 4.57 2.78
C TYR A 52 -21.39 3.16 2.54
N LEU A 53 -20.75 2.37 1.68
CA LEU A 53 -21.19 1.00 1.38
C LEU A 53 -21.20 0.10 2.63
N ALA A 54 -20.19 0.23 3.48
CA ALA A 54 -20.12 -0.52 4.73
C ALA A 54 -21.20 -0.10 5.74
N ALA A 55 -21.59 1.16 5.70
CA ALA A 55 -22.61 1.74 6.56
C ALA A 55 -24.04 1.52 6.05
N SER A 56 -24.25 1.34 4.75
CA SER A 56 -25.58 1.15 4.15
C SER A 56 -25.91 -0.30 3.79
N SER A 57 -24.90 -1.17 3.59
CA SER A 57 -25.13 -2.58 3.26
C SER A 57 -25.59 -3.39 4.47
N GLU A 58 -26.56 -4.28 4.25
CA GLU A 58 -26.97 -5.32 5.20
C GLU A 58 -25.89 -6.40 5.40
N THR A 59 -24.98 -6.52 4.43
CA THR A 59 -23.91 -7.52 4.44
C THR A 59 -22.53 -6.88 4.58
N PRO A 60 -21.59 -7.52 5.28
CA PRO A 60 -20.19 -7.12 5.29
C PRO A 60 -19.60 -6.90 3.89
N VAL A 61 -18.82 -5.83 3.71
CA VAL A 61 -18.12 -5.50 2.45
C VAL A 61 -16.60 -5.58 2.62
N THR A 62 -15.88 -5.79 1.50
CA THR A 62 -14.42 -5.84 1.46
C THR A 62 -13.83 -4.66 0.67
N PRO A 63 -13.04 -3.75 1.29
CA PRO A 63 -12.43 -2.59 0.62
C PRO A 63 -11.31 -3.04 -0.33
N SER A 64 -11.06 -2.41 -1.48
CA SER A 64 -9.88 -2.73 -2.31
C SER A 64 -8.55 -2.53 -1.54
N GLY A 65 -7.43 -3.04 -2.05
CA GLY A 65 -6.13 -2.85 -1.39
C GLY A 65 -5.72 -1.37 -1.22
N VAL A 66 -6.06 -0.51 -2.18
CA VAL A 66 -5.79 0.94 -2.09
C VAL A 66 -6.66 1.58 -1.01
N VAL A 67 -7.95 1.24 -0.97
CA VAL A 67 -8.90 1.79 0.00
C VAL A 67 -8.62 1.27 1.42
N ASP A 68 -8.28 -0.01 1.55
CA ASP A 68 -7.91 -0.65 2.81
C ASP A 68 -6.68 0.03 3.43
N GLN A 69 -5.73 0.47 2.60
CA GLN A 69 -4.54 1.17 3.06
C GLN A 69 -4.85 2.58 3.61
N VAL A 70 -5.85 3.27 3.05
CA VAL A 70 -6.37 4.54 3.62
C VAL A 70 -7.10 4.25 4.93
N TRP A 71 -7.94 3.22 4.97
CA TRP A 71 -8.68 2.83 6.16
C TRP A 71 -7.76 2.43 7.32
N HIS A 72 -6.74 1.61 7.05
CA HIS A 72 -5.70 1.26 8.02
C HIS A 72 -5.04 2.48 8.63
N LEU A 73 -4.70 3.49 7.82
CA LEU A 73 -4.15 4.72 8.36
C LEU A 73 -5.18 5.46 9.21
N HIS A 74 -6.44 5.54 8.76
CA HIS A 74 -7.50 6.25 9.50
C HIS A 74 -7.74 5.63 10.88
N LEU A 75 -7.66 4.30 11.02
CA LEU A 75 -7.72 3.61 12.32
C LEU A 75 -6.68 4.12 13.33
N THR A 76 -5.52 4.63 12.85
CA THR A 76 -4.49 5.21 13.72
C THR A 76 -4.77 6.66 14.12
N PHE A 77 -5.69 7.36 13.45
CA PHE A 77 -6.19 8.67 13.82
C PHE A 77 -7.41 8.49 14.72
N THR A 78 -7.17 7.95 15.92
CA THR A 78 -8.22 7.35 16.76
C THR A 78 -9.38 8.28 17.10
N HIS A 79 -9.15 9.57 17.35
CA HIS A 79 -10.23 10.54 17.60
C HIS A 79 -11.08 10.79 16.35
N SER A 80 -10.44 11.06 15.20
CA SER A 80 -11.13 11.21 13.91
C SER A 80 -11.92 9.94 13.54
N TYR A 81 -11.34 8.77 13.81
CA TYR A 81 -11.97 7.50 13.48
C TYR A 81 -13.11 7.12 14.42
N TRP A 82 -12.84 7.03 15.72
CA TRP A 82 -13.78 6.49 16.70
C TRP A 82 -14.81 7.53 17.14
N ASP A 83 -14.36 8.74 17.46
CA ASP A 83 -15.25 9.76 18.01
C ASP A 83 -16.01 10.46 16.88
N GLU A 84 -15.29 11.00 15.90
CA GLU A 84 -15.90 11.82 14.85
C GLU A 84 -16.63 10.98 13.80
N MET A 85 -15.96 9.98 13.20
CA MET A 85 -16.58 9.17 12.15
C MET A 85 -17.52 8.10 12.72
N CYS A 86 -17.07 7.23 13.62
CA CYS A 86 -17.90 6.12 14.08
C CYS A 86 -19.04 6.57 15.01
N ALA A 87 -18.73 7.29 16.10
CA ALA A 87 -19.74 7.67 17.08
C ALA A 87 -20.64 8.81 16.57
N ASN A 88 -20.05 9.91 16.08
CA ASN A 88 -20.83 11.11 15.75
C ASN A 88 -21.47 11.06 14.34
N LEU A 89 -20.76 10.54 13.34
CA LEU A 89 -21.26 10.51 11.95
C LEU A 89 -22.08 9.25 11.67
N LEU A 90 -21.50 8.06 11.89
CA LEU A 90 -22.14 6.78 11.57
C LEU A 90 -23.13 6.32 12.65
N GLY A 91 -22.97 6.79 13.90
CA GLY A 91 -23.78 6.34 15.04
C GLY A 91 -23.51 4.89 15.46
N ARG A 92 -22.47 4.24 14.91
CA ARG A 92 -22.13 2.84 15.19
C ARG A 92 -20.66 2.56 14.91
N PRO A 93 -20.04 1.58 15.60
CA PRO A 93 -18.68 1.20 15.30
C PRO A 93 -18.57 0.54 13.94
N LEU A 94 -17.53 0.92 13.19
CA LEU A 94 -17.08 0.20 12.00
C LEU A 94 -15.80 -0.54 12.36
N HIS A 95 -15.86 -1.85 12.58
CA HIS A 95 -14.67 -2.61 12.96
C HIS A 95 -13.91 -3.10 11.73
N HIS A 96 -12.58 -3.00 11.80
CA HIS A 96 -11.68 -3.71 10.90
C HIS A 96 -11.25 -5.03 11.56
N GLY A 97 -11.37 -6.14 10.83
CA GLY A 97 -10.96 -7.45 11.30
C GLY A 97 -9.82 -8.05 10.46
N PRO A 98 -8.77 -8.61 11.07
CA PRO A 98 -7.74 -9.32 10.30
C PRO A 98 -8.32 -10.56 9.63
N THR A 99 -7.74 -10.97 8.50
CA THR A 99 -8.05 -12.26 7.89
C THR A 99 -7.67 -13.42 8.83
N LYS A 100 -8.52 -14.45 8.90
CA LYS A 100 -8.15 -15.72 9.57
C LYS A 100 -7.19 -16.57 8.72
N GLY A 101 -7.00 -16.20 7.46
CA GLY A 101 -6.16 -16.92 6.50
C GLY A 101 -6.76 -18.25 6.03
N GLY A 102 -6.15 -18.80 4.99
CA GLY A 102 -6.52 -20.09 4.40
C GLY A 102 -7.55 -20.01 3.28
N ALA A 103 -7.62 -21.08 2.48
CA ALA A 103 -8.35 -21.09 1.21
C ALA A 103 -9.85 -20.75 1.31
N LYS A 104 -10.51 -21.15 2.42
CA LYS A 104 -11.93 -20.81 2.66
C LYS A 104 -12.12 -19.32 2.87
N GLU A 105 -11.24 -18.70 3.65
CA GLU A 105 -11.25 -17.28 3.95
C GLU A 105 -10.96 -16.46 2.70
N ASP A 106 -9.98 -16.89 1.90
CA ASP A 106 -9.62 -16.28 0.63
C ASP A 106 -10.78 -16.32 -0.37
N ALA A 107 -11.48 -17.47 -0.46
CA ALA A 107 -12.67 -17.62 -1.29
C ALA A 107 -13.80 -16.70 -0.83
N ARG A 108 -14.05 -16.61 0.49
CA ARG A 108 -15.06 -15.72 1.07
C ARG A 108 -14.77 -14.26 0.72
N TYR A 109 -13.55 -13.78 0.94
CA TYR A 109 -13.19 -12.39 0.63
C TYR A 109 -13.22 -12.08 -0.86
N ARG A 110 -12.95 -13.06 -1.73
CA ARG A 110 -13.11 -12.88 -3.17
C ARG A 110 -14.57 -12.63 -3.55
N ILE A 111 -15.49 -13.46 -3.04
CA ILE A 111 -16.93 -13.32 -3.27
C ILE A 111 -17.45 -12.01 -2.68
N GLN A 112 -17.07 -11.70 -1.43
CA GLN A 112 -17.48 -10.47 -0.77
C GLN A 112 -16.97 -9.22 -1.50
N TYR A 113 -15.76 -9.25 -2.04
CA TYR A 113 -15.25 -8.15 -2.84
C TYR A 113 -16.01 -7.98 -4.15
N GLU A 114 -16.37 -9.07 -4.84
CA GLU A 114 -17.22 -9.02 -6.03
C GLU A 114 -18.58 -8.36 -5.72
N GLN A 115 -19.20 -8.73 -4.61
CA GLN A 115 -20.42 -8.10 -4.11
C GLN A 115 -20.21 -6.62 -3.79
N THR A 116 -19.07 -6.25 -3.19
CA THR A 116 -18.73 -4.84 -2.91
C THR A 116 -18.67 -4.01 -4.21
N LEU A 117 -18.08 -4.57 -5.28
CA LEU A 117 -18.04 -3.90 -6.58
C LEU A 117 -19.42 -3.79 -7.23
N MET A 118 -20.31 -4.77 -7.01
CA MET A 118 -21.71 -4.68 -7.45
C MET A 118 -22.45 -3.57 -6.72
N LEU A 119 -22.39 -3.55 -5.38
CA LEU A 119 -23.01 -2.50 -4.56
C LEU A 119 -22.50 -1.11 -4.93
N TYR A 120 -21.19 -0.98 -5.20
CA TYR A 120 -20.63 0.28 -5.70
C TYR A 120 -21.34 0.74 -6.98
N ARG A 121 -21.52 -0.15 -7.97
CA ARG A 121 -22.19 0.20 -9.24
C ARG A 121 -23.63 0.60 -9.03
N GLU A 122 -24.34 -0.11 -8.16
CA GLU A 122 -25.75 0.15 -7.84
C GLU A 122 -25.90 1.54 -7.18
N GLU A 123 -25.11 1.83 -6.17
CA GLU A 123 -25.19 3.09 -5.42
C GLU A 123 -24.68 4.28 -6.24
N PHE A 124 -23.51 4.16 -6.88
CA PHE A 124 -22.88 5.30 -7.55
C PHE A 124 -23.23 5.42 -9.04
N GLY A 125 -23.92 4.43 -9.62
CA GLY A 125 -24.33 4.45 -11.04
C GLY A 125 -23.15 4.50 -12.02
N THR A 126 -21.94 4.15 -11.58
CA THR A 126 -20.71 4.23 -12.35
C THR A 126 -19.84 3.00 -12.10
N GLU A 127 -18.97 2.68 -13.05
CA GLU A 127 -17.97 1.64 -12.85
C GLU A 127 -16.94 2.09 -11.80
N PRO A 128 -16.62 1.27 -10.78
CA PRO A 128 -15.51 1.54 -9.88
C PRO A 128 -14.21 1.77 -10.66
N PRO A 129 -13.51 2.91 -10.49
CA PRO A 129 -12.29 3.16 -11.25
C PRO A 129 -11.23 2.12 -10.92
N ALA A 130 -10.77 1.39 -11.94
CA ALA A 130 -9.88 0.23 -11.76
C ALA A 130 -8.53 0.54 -11.08
N GLU A 131 -8.10 1.81 -11.09
CA GLU A 131 -6.90 2.25 -10.37
C GLU A 131 -7.07 2.21 -8.84
N PHE A 132 -8.29 2.37 -8.33
CA PHE A 132 -8.63 2.26 -6.91
C PHE A 132 -9.32 0.93 -6.60
N TRP A 133 -10.14 0.42 -7.53
CA TRP A 133 -10.96 -0.78 -7.39
C TRP A 133 -10.62 -1.80 -8.49
N PRO A 134 -9.44 -2.45 -8.43
CA PRO A 134 -9.03 -3.41 -9.46
C PRO A 134 -9.97 -4.64 -9.47
N PRO A 135 -10.04 -5.38 -10.58
CA PRO A 135 -10.81 -6.62 -10.64
C PRO A 135 -10.31 -7.64 -9.61
N PRO A 136 -11.17 -8.58 -9.15
CA PRO A 136 -10.81 -9.54 -8.09
C PRO A 136 -9.51 -10.30 -8.38
N SER A 137 -9.29 -10.71 -9.64
CA SER A 137 -8.06 -11.40 -10.06
C SER A 137 -6.80 -10.57 -9.78
N ALA A 138 -6.80 -9.27 -10.08
CA ALA A 138 -5.67 -8.38 -9.84
C ALA A 138 -5.50 -8.04 -8.35
N ARG A 139 -6.60 -7.82 -7.64
CA ARG A 139 -6.60 -7.52 -6.20
C ARG A 139 -5.91 -8.61 -5.40
N PHE A 140 -6.30 -9.87 -5.61
CA PHE A 140 -5.83 -11.01 -4.81
C PHE A 140 -4.55 -11.66 -5.36
N ALA A 141 -4.04 -11.24 -6.52
CA ALA A 141 -2.79 -11.78 -7.08
C ALA A 141 -1.51 -11.30 -6.36
N SER A 142 -1.53 -10.10 -5.78
CA SER A 142 -0.30 -9.42 -5.35
C SER A 142 -0.13 -9.26 -3.83
N ALA A 143 -1.18 -9.48 -3.04
CA ALA A 143 -1.19 -9.20 -1.59
C ALA A 143 -0.04 -9.90 -0.85
N ALA A 144 0.20 -11.18 -1.13
CA ALA A 144 1.25 -11.99 -0.49
C ALA A 144 2.68 -11.46 -0.70
N HIS A 145 2.90 -10.57 -1.67
CA HIS A 145 4.22 -10.08 -2.08
C HIS A 145 4.50 -8.63 -1.65
N GLN A 146 3.55 -7.96 -0.97
CA GLN A 146 3.76 -6.60 -0.48
C GLN A 146 4.56 -6.62 0.82
N ARG A 147 5.60 -5.79 0.91
CA ARG A 147 6.47 -5.68 2.10
C ARG A 147 6.78 -4.22 2.37
N TRP A 148 6.91 -3.88 3.65
CA TRP A 148 7.49 -2.61 4.04
C TRP A 148 9.01 -2.69 3.85
N VAL A 149 9.57 -1.69 3.18
CA VAL A 149 10.99 -1.65 2.82
C VAL A 149 11.53 -0.26 3.11
N ASP A 150 12.74 -0.18 3.67
CA ASP A 150 13.43 1.09 3.86
C ASP A 150 14.10 1.50 2.54
N ALA A 151 13.56 2.54 1.90
CA ALA A 151 14.05 3.05 0.62
C ALA A 151 15.45 3.70 0.70
N ARG A 152 16.01 3.91 1.90
CA ARG A 152 17.40 4.36 2.08
C ARG A 152 18.41 3.22 1.92
N THR A 153 17.99 1.99 2.21
CA THR A 153 18.85 0.81 2.18
C THR A 153 18.57 -0.10 0.98
N HIS A 154 17.38 0.03 0.37
CA HIS A 154 16.95 -0.79 -0.75
C HIS A 154 16.53 0.05 -1.95
N PHE A 155 16.95 -0.37 -3.14
CA PHE A 155 16.43 0.15 -4.40
C PHE A 155 15.12 -0.56 -4.78
N ILE A 156 14.05 0.20 -5.00
CA ILE A 156 12.76 -0.32 -5.47
C ILE A 156 12.66 -0.05 -6.98
N VAL A 157 12.99 -1.06 -7.78
CA VAL A 157 12.93 -0.97 -9.24
C VAL A 157 11.76 -1.75 -9.80
N ARG A 158 11.07 -1.18 -10.79
CA ARG A 158 10.01 -1.90 -11.51
C ARG A 158 10.65 -3.05 -12.28
N LYS A 159 10.09 -4.27 -12.17
CA LYS A 159 10.60 -5.43 -12.92
C LYS A 159 10.65 -5.10 -14.42
N PRO A 160 11.83 -5.16 -15.07
CA PRO A 160 11.92 -4.89 -16.50
C PRO A 160 11.16 -5.95 -17.28
N LYS A 161 10.61 -5.58 -18.44
CA LYS A 161 10.08 -6.57 -19.39
C LYS A 161 11.27 -7.31 -20.01
N LEU A 162 11.66 -8.42 -19.39
CA LEU A 162 12.88 -9.17 -19.70
C LEU A 162 13.03 -9.52 -21.19
N ALA A 163 11.94 -9.68 -21.94
CA ALA A 163 11.99 -9.91 -23.39
C ALA A 163 12.77 -8.84 -24.16
N ALA A 164 12.61 -7.55 -23.81
CA ALA A 164 13.36 -6.46 -24.43
C ALA A 164 14.84 -6.46 -24.00
N LEU A 165 15.11 -6.92 -22.78
CA LEU A 165 16.45 -7.03 -22.21
C LEU A 165 17.26 -8.13 -22.91
N TRP A 166 16.68 -9.33 -23.04
CA TRP A 166 17.32 -10.48 -23.70
C TRP A 166 17.56 -10.25 -25.20
N ALA A 167 16.65 -9.55 -25.89
CA ALA A 167 16.84 -9.19 -27.30
C ALA A 167 18.03 -8.23 -27.50
N GLY A 168 18.17 -7.23 -26.62
CA GLY A 168 19.29 -6.27 -26.69
C GLY A 168 20.64 -6.90 -26.38
N THR A 169 20.71 -7.77 -25.37
CA THR A 169 21.96 -8.46 -25.02
C THR A 169 22.36 -9.48 -26.09
N ALA A 170 21.43 -10.22 -26.67
CA ALA A 170 21.71 -11.15 -27.77
C ALA A 170 22.24 -10.43 -29.02
N LEU A 171 21.71 -9.23 -29.34
CA LEU A 171 22.20 -8.43 -30.46
C LEU A 171 23.62 -7.91 -30.21
N ALA A 172 23.91 -7.44 -28.99
CA ALA A 172 25.22 -6.92 -28.61
C ALA A 172 26.30 -8.01 -28.65
N THR A 173 26.01 -9.21 -28.13
CA THR A 173 26.95 -10.34 -28.16
C THR A 173 27.17 -10.88 -29.57
N THR A 174 26.11 -10.93 -30.38
CA THR A 174 26.21 -11.34 -31.79
C THR A 174 27.04 -10.33 -32.60
N GLY A 175 26.79 -9.03 -32.41
CA GLY A 175 27.56 -7.95 -33.05
C GLY A 175 29.04 -7.97 -32.66
N ALA A 176 29.35 -8.17 -31.38
CA ALA A 176 30.74 -8.27 -30.91
C ALA A 176 31.45 -9.50 -31.50
N THR A 177 30.78 -10.66 -31.55
CA THR A 177 31.34 -11.88 -32.15
C THR A 177 31.61 -11.69 -33.64
N ALA A 178 30.69 -11.06 -34.38
CA ALA A 178 30.88 -10.76 -35.80
C ALA A 178 32.04 -9.78 -36.04
N ALA A 179 32.21 -8.77 -35.18
CA ALA A 179 33.32 -7.83 -35.28
C ALA A 179 34.68 -8.51 -35.03
N ILE A 180 34.77 -9.40 -34.04
CA ILE A 180 35.99 -10.18 -33.76
C ILE A 180 36.35 -11.09 -34.94
N ALA A 181 35.36 -11.77 -35.53
CA ALA A 181 35.59 -12.63 -36.69
C ALA A 181 36.08 -11.83 -37.92
N ALA A 182 35.54 -10.62 -38.14
CA ALA A 182 35.97 -9.74 -39.22
C ALA A 182 37.39 -9.16 -38.98
N ASP A 183 37.72 -8.78 -37.73
CA ASP A 183 39.04 -8.28 -37.34
C ASP A 183 40.13 -9.35 -37.52
N GLY A 184 39.83 -10.59 -37.10
CA GLY A 184 40.72 -11.74 -37.31
C GLY A 184 40.95 -12.07 -38.78
N ALA A 185 39.94 -11.91 -39.63
CA ALA A 185 40.08 -12.06 -41.09
C ALA A 185 40.89 -10.91 -41.74
N ALA A 186 40.89 -9.72 -41.12
CA ALA A 186 41.63 -8.55 -41.58
C ALA A 186 43.08 -8.47 -41.06
N GLY A 187 43.44 -9.31 -40.09
CA GLY A 187 44.80 -9.37 -39.51
C GLY A 187 45.12 -8.21 -38.56
N SER A 188 44.11 -7.52 -38.03
CA SER A 188 44.27 -6.47 -37.00
C SER A 188 44.14 -7.04 -35.58
N ASP A 189 44.79 -6.38 -34.61
CA ASP A 189 44.89 -6.82 -33.21
C ASP A 189 43.91 -6.07 -32.27
N ASN A 190 42.71 -5.74 -32.75
CA ASN A 190 41.73 -4.95 -31.99
C ASN A 190 40.72 -5.80 -31.21
N THR A 191 40.93 -7.12 -31.16
CA THR A 191 40.05 -8.09 -30.47
C THR A 191 39.68 -7.63 -29.05
N ALA A 192 40.65 -7.11 -28.28
CA ALA A 192 40.41 -6.61 -26.93
C ALA A 192 39.42 -5.44 -26.89
N ALA A 193 39.46 -4.52 -27.88
CA ALA A 193 38.56 -3.37 -27.95
C ALA A 193 37.12 -3.80 -28.22
N TYR A 194 36.89 -4.80 -29.09
CA TYR A 194 35.55 -5.32 -29.38
C TYR A 194 34.96 -6.09 -28.20
N VAL A 195 35.77 -6.86 -27.48
CA VAL A 195 35.33 -7.55 -26.25
C VAL A 195 34.95 -6.52 -25.18
N ILE A 196 35.81 -5.53 -24.92
CA ILE A 196 35.53 -4.47 -23.94
C ILE A 196 34.29 -3.67 -24.35
N GLY A 197 34.17 -3.30 -25.62
CA GLY A 197 33.01 -2.58 -26.16
C GLY A 197 31.70 -3.38 -26.03
N GLY A 198 31.73 -4.68 -26.33
CA GLY A 198 30.57 -5.57 -26.18
C GLY A 198 30.12 -5.74 -24.73
N VAL A 199 31.08 -5.90 -23.80
CA VAL A 199 30.80 -5.96 -22.36
C VAL A 199 30.24 -4.63 -21.85
N ALA A 200 30.84 -3.51 -22.23
CA ALA A 200 30.38 -2.17 -21.85
C ALA A 200 28.97 -1.88 -22.39
N ALA A 201 28.69 -2.22 -23.66
CA ALA A 201 27.37 -2.06 -24.25
C ALA A 201 26.32 -2.92 -23.53
N THR A 202 26.67 -4.17 -23.19
CA THR A 202 25.79 -5.06 -22.43
C THR A 202 25.52 -4.51 -21.02
N ALA A 203 26.55 -4.04 -20.32
CA ALA A 203 26.41 -3.43 -19.00
C ALA A 203 25.53 -2.17 -19.03
N LEU A 204 25.69 -1.32 -20.06
CA LEU A 204 24.86 -0.14 -20.26
C LEU A 204 23.40 -0.49 -20.57
N LEU A 205 23.13 -1.53 -21.36
CA LEU A 205 21.77 -2.01 -21.62
C LEU A 205 21.10 -2.56 -20.36
N LEU A 206 21.84 -3.33 -19.56
CA LEU A 206 21.35 -3.85 -18.27
C LEU A 206 21.08 -2.71 -17.29
N PHE A 207 22.00 -1.76 -17.17
CA PHE A 207 21.84 -0.58 -16.33
C PHE A 207 20.66 0.28 -16.78
N GLY A 208 20.56 0.56 -18.08
CA GLY A 208 19.45 1.30 -18.67
C GLY A 208 18.10 0.61 -18.49
N ALA A 209 18.03 -0.72 -18.46
CA ALA A 209 16.77 -1.41 -18.25
C ALA A 209 16.39 -1.58 -16.77
N LEU A 210 17.38 -1.67 -15.87
CA LEU A 210 17.15 -1.73 -14.43
C LEU A 210 16.82 -0.35 -13.83
N PHE A 211 17.45 0.71 -14.36
CA PHE A 211 17.38 2.07 -13.79
C PHE A 211 16.83 3.13 -14.75
N GLY A 212 16.79 2.87 -16.06
CA GLY A 212 16.15 3.74 -17.04
C GLY A 212 14.64 3.56 -17.02
N GLY A 213 14.01 3.99 -15.93
CA GLY A 213 12.60 4.35 -15.97
C GLY A 213 12.43 5.42 -17.04
N THR A 214 11.57 5.17 -18.02
CA THR A 214 11.20 6.17 -19.03
C THR A 214 10.76 7.43 -18.30
N ALA A 215 11.62 8.44 -18.34
CA ALA A 215 11.30 9.78 -17.90
C ALA A 215 10.23 10.33 -18.85
N LYS A 216 8.96 9.96 -18.62
CA LYS A 216 7.85 10.72 -19.16
C LYS A 216 7.83 12.03 -18.39
N ARG A 217 8.65 12.98 -18.83
CA ARG A 217 8.61 14.39 -18.44
C ARG A 217 7.24 14.96 -18.86
N ASN A 218 6.21 14.71 -18.08
CA ASN A 218 5.08 15.63 -18.01
C ASN A 218 5.39 16.62 -16.89
N GLY A 219 6.32 17.54 -17.18
CA GLY A 219 6.71 18.62 -16.30
C GLY A 219 6.21 19.95 -16.86
N LYS A 220 5.02 20.38 -16.42
CA LYS A 220 4.73 21.81 -16.28
C LYS A 220 5.45 22.27 -14.99
N PRO A 221 6.15 23.41 -14.97
CA PRO A 221 7.07 23.71 -13.87
C PRO A 221 6.31 24.01 -12.57
N ARG A 222 6.83 23.47 -11.46
CA ARG A 222 6.36 23.73 -10.09
C ARG A 222 6.92 25.06 -9.58
N GLY A 223 6.03 25.87 -9.00
CA GLY A 223 6.37 26.96 -8.10
C GLY A 223 6.99 26.43 -6.80
N LYS A 224 7.91 27.24 -6.29
CA LYS A 224 8.81 27.07 -5.14
C LYS A 224 8.05 27.04 -3.81
N GLY A 225 8.57 26.27 -2.85
CA GLY A 225 8.17 26.34 -1.44
C GLY A 225 8.84 25.25 -0.61
N GLY A 226 10.03 25.55 -0.08
CA GLY A 226 10.56 24.92 1.14
C GLY A 226 9.71 25.35 2.35
N ASP A 227 9.79 24.76 3.53
CA ASP A 227 10.97 24.19 4.17
C ASP A 227 10.62 22.96 5.01
N GLY A 228 11.59 22.04 5.09
CA GLY A 228 11.58 20.92 6.00
C GLY A 228 12.09 21.33 7.37
N GLY A 229 11.27 21.09 8.39
CA GLY A 229 11.67 21.10 9.79
C GLY A 229 11.66 19.68 10.32
N SER A 230 12.84 19.12 10.51
CA SER A 230 13.06 17.85 11.20
C SER A 230 12.74 18.01 12.69
N SER A 231 11.87 17.17 13.25
CA SER A 231 11.75 17.02 14.69
C SER A 231 11.70 15.55 15.06
N SER A 232 12.87 15.02 15.39
CA SER A 232 13.06 13.84 16.22
C SER A 232 12.51 14.12 17.62
N PHE A 233 11.60 13.29 18.13
CA PHE A 233 11.31 13.25 19.55
C PHE A 233 11.23 11.82 20.09
N ILE A 234 11.95 11.68 21.19
CA ILE A 234 12.07 10.55 22.11
C ILE A 234 10.73 10.39 22.84
N ALA A 235 10.24 9.15 22.90
CA ALA A 235 9.11 8.80 23.75
C ALA A 235 9.53 8.90 25.22
N SER A 236 8.95 9.86 25.94
CA SER A 236 8.89 9.87 27.41
C SER A 236 7.49 9.48 27.86
N THR A 237 7.39 8.40 28.62
CA THR A 237 6.40 8.23 29.70
C THR A 237 7.11 7.33 30.74
N GLY A 238 7.26 7.69 32.00
CA GLY A 238 6.39 8.51 32.84
C GLY A 238 5.78 7.59 33.88
N ALA A 239 6.58 7.19 34.87
CA ALA A 239 6.11 6.49 36.06
C ALA A 239 5.39 7.49 36.98
N ALA A 240 4.14 7.20 37.32
CA ALA A 240 3.45 7.83 38.43
C ALA A 240 2.68 6.76 39.21
N GLY A 241 3.10 6.55 40.46
CA GLY A 241 2.43 5.69 41.42
C GLY A 241 1.20 6.36 42.03
N GLY A 242 0.30 5.53 42.55
CA GLY A 242 -0.89 5.95 43.27
C GLY A 242 -1.56 4.76 43.94
N ASN A 243 -1.33 4.64 45.24
CA ASN A 243 -1.74 3.58 46.15
C ASN A 243 -3.24 3.63 46.48
N GLY A 244 -3.91 2.48 46.61
CA GLY A 244 -5.31 2.40 47.04
C GLY A 244 -5.74 0.97 47.41
N LYS A 245 -5.65 0.64 48.70
CA LYS A 245 -6.06 -0.62 49.36
C LYS A 245 -7.56 -0.92 49.23
N GLY A 246 -7.91 -2.20 49.04
CA GLY A 246 -9.23 -2.77 49.31
C GLY A 246 -9.21 -4.30 49.24
N LYS A 247 -9.58 -4.97 50.34
CA LYS A 247 -9.48 -6.43 50.62
C LYS A 247 -10.59 -7.27 49.98
N GLY A 248 -10.34 -8.59 49.87
CA GLY A 248 -11.34 -9.68 49.90
C GLY A 248 -11.12 -10.72 48.79
N GLU A 249 -10.28 -11.74 49.01
CA GLU A 249 -10.63 -13.12 49.43
C GLU A 249 -11.14 -14.04 48.30
N GLY A 250 -10.41 -15.15 48.10
CA GLY A 250 -10.99 -16.45 47.72
C GLY A 250 -10.53 -17.08 46.39
N GLY A 251 -9.84 -18.23 46.49
CA GLY A 251 -10.02 -19.33 45.52
C GLY A 251 -8.83 -19.79 44.68
N GLU A 252 -7.99 -20.63 45.29
CA GLU A 252 -7.24 -21.80 44.78
C GLU A 252 -7.13 -22.12 43.27
N GLY A 253 -5.91 -22.49 42.86
CA GLY A 253 -5.67 -23.74 42.10
C GLY A 253 -4.94 -23.62 40.75
N GLY A 254 -3.70 -24.11 40.67
CA GLY A 254 -3.12 -24.64 39.42
C GLY A 254 -1.67 -24.24 39.08
N GLU A 255 -0.71 -25.03 39.56
CA GLU A 255 0.61 -25.25 38.93
C GLU A 255 0.41 -25.72 37.47
N GLY A 256 1.29 -25.58 36.48
CA GLY A 256 2.70 -25.23 36.33
C GLY A 256 3.09 -25.68 34.90
N GLY A 257 4.02 -24.99 34.24
CA GLY A 257 4.49 -25.40 32.91
C GLY A 257 5.19 -24.31 32.12
N GLU A 258 6.50 -24.17 32.35
CA GLU A 258 7.42 -23.39 31.53
C GLU A 258 7.63 -24.04 30.15
N GLY A 259 7.77 -23.20 29.13
CA GLY A 259 8.17 -23.62 27.78
C GLY A 259 8.40 -22.41 26.89
N GLY A 260 9.60 -21.85 26.96
CA GLY A 260 10.03 -20.75 26.11
C GLY A 260 10.15 -21.13 24.63
N GLY A 261 9.89 -20.15 23.76
CA GLY A 261 10.16 -20.22 22.33
C GLY A 261 9.95 -18.86 21.71
N GLY A 262 11.04 -18.23 21.26
CA GLY A 262 11.08 -16.87 20.73
C GLY A 262 10.11 -16.65 19.57
N GLY A 263 9.30 -15.61 19.68
CA GLY A 263 8.51 -15.07 18.58
C GLY A 263 9.33 -14.08 17.80
N ASP A 264 9.97 -14.54 16.73
CA ASP A 264 10.52 -13.67 15.69
C ASP A 264 9.41 -12.80 15.11
N GLY A 265 9.72 -11.51 15.01
CA GLY A 265 8.79 -10.49 14.55
C GLY A 265 8.47 -10.58 13.06
N GLY A 266 7.30 -10.05 12.71
CA GLY A 266 6.90 -9.79 11.34
C GLY A 266 5.46 -10.15 11.03
N SER A 267 4.49 -9.57 11.75
CA SER A 267 3.09 -9.60 11.33
C SER A 267 2.94 -8.77 10.04
N GLY A 268 3.04 -9.44 8.90
CA GLY A 268 2.76 -8.83 7.60
C GLY A 268 1.26 -8.54 7.47
N CYS A 269 0.87 -7.29 7.72
CA CYS A 269 -0.50 -6.79 7.55
C CYS A 269 -0.81 -6.54 6.06
N GLY A 270 -0.83 -7.60 5.26
CA GLY A 270 -1.10 -7.54 3.82
C GLY A 270 -2.07 -8.65 3.42
N GLY A 271 -3.27 -8.67 4.00
CA GLY A 271 -4.24 -9.71 3.71
C GLY A 271 -5.64 -9.37 4.19
N GLY A 272 -6.44 -8.82 3.28
CA GLY A 272 -7.91 -8.77 3.29
C GLY A 272 -8.58 -8.69 4.67
N GLY A 273 -8.73 -7.48 5.20
CA GLY A 273 -9.73 -7.23 6.24
C GLY A 273 -11.11 -6.96 5.62
N GLY A 274 -12.16 -7.44 6.27
CA GLY A 274 -13.55 -7.07 5.99
C GLY A 274 -14.11 -6.25 7.15
N CYS A 275 -15.15 -5.46 6.90
CA CYS A 275 -15.86 -4.78 7.98
C CYS A 275 -16.95 -5.68 8.59
N GLY A 276 -17.08 -5.68 9.91
CA GLY A 276 -18.21 -6.33 10.60
C GLY A 276 -18.90 -5.35 11.54
N SER A 277 -20.22 -5.22 11.42
CA SER A 277 -21.05 -4.64 12.48
C SER A 277 -21.49 -5.78 13.40
N SER A 278 -21.04 -5.75 14.65
CA SER A 278 -21.63 -6.57 15.71
C SER A 278 -22.88 -5.88 16.25
#